data_AF-A0A226MS31-F1
#
_entry.id   AF-A0A226MS31-F1
#
_cell.length_a   1.000
_cell.length_b   1.000
_cell.length_c   1.000
_cell.angle_alpha   90.00
_cell.angle_beta   90.00
_cell.angle_gamma   90.00
#
_symmetry.space_group_name_H-M   'P 1'
#
loop_
_entity.id
_entity.type
_entity.pdbx_description
1 polymer ?
#
loop_
_entity_poly.entity_id
_entity_poly.type
_entity_poly.pdbx_seq_one_letter_code
_entity_poly.pdbx_strand_id
1 'polypeptide(L)'
;MEERLLLALGGLSLQPPPRRSPRRFGKTLLLLRGLPGSGKSTLARQLKCDYPSAVVLSTDDFFSRNGVYVFDPDFLEDAHKWNQKRGD
;
A
#
# COMPACT_ATOMS: atom_id res chain seq x y z
N MET A 1 18.57 -28.08 -42.38
CA MET A 1 18.27 -26.83 -41.65
C MET A 1 17.30 -27.08 -40.49
N GLU A 2 16.40 -28.05 -40.61
CA GLU A 2 15.35 -28.30 -39.61
C GLU A 2 15.81 -29.00 -38.32
N GLU A 3 16.80 -29.89 -38.38
CA GLU A 3 17.26 -30.60 -37.16
C GLU A 3 17.95 -29.68 -36.13
N ARG A 4 18.61 -28.61 -36.59
CA ARG A 4 19.22 -27.61 -35.69
C ARG A 4 18.16 -26.77 -34.97
N LEU A 5 17.00 -26.57 -35.60
CA LEU A 5 15.85 -25.89 -35.00
C LEU A 5 15.17 -26.78 -33.96
N LEU A 6 14.98 -28.07 -34.25
CA LEU A 6 14.44 -29.04 -33.29
C LEU A 6 15.33 -29.19 -32.04
N LEU A 7 16.65 -29.21 -32.20
CA LEU A 7 17.60 -29.21 -31.07
C LEU A 7 17.55 -27.91 -30.24
N ALA A 8 17.37 -26.76 -30.90
CA ALA A 8 17.30 -25.47 -30.23
C ALA A 8 16.00 -25.28 -29.42
N LEU A 9 14.91 -25.93 -29.83
CA LEU A 9 13.59 -25.80 -29.19
C LEU A 9 13.30 -26.91 -28.16
N GLY A 10 13.98 -28.06 -28.22
CA GLY A 10 13.76 -29.19 -27.31
C GLY A 10 14.08 -28.94 -25.83
N GLY A 11 14.80 -27.86 -25.51
CA GLY A 11 15.12 -27.45 -24.14
C GLY A 11 14.21 -26.35 -23.58
N LEU A 12 13.34 -25.77 -24.38
CA LEU A 12 12.41 -24.72 -23.94
C LEU A 12 11.21 -25.36 -23.26
N SER A 13 11.43 -25.87 -22.04
CA SER A 13 10.33 -26.20 -21.15
C SER A 13 9.64 -24.89 -20.75
N LEU A 14 8.52 -24.58 -21.40
CA LEU A 14 7.58 -23.53 -20.98
C LEU A 14 6.87 -23.95 -19.69
N GLN A 15 7.63 -24.39 -18.68
CA GLN A 15 7.04 -24.53 -17.36
C GLN A 15 6.55 -23.14 -16.97
N PRO A 16 5.27 -23.00 -16.58
CA PRO A 16 4.85 -21.75 -15.98
C PRO A 16 5.82 -21.46 -14.82
N PRO A 17 6.26 -20.20 -14.66
CA PRO A 17 7.15 -19.84 -13.56
C PRO A 17 6.59 -20.45 -12.28
N PRO A 18 7.44 -20.98 -11.39
CA PRO A 18 7.01 -21.68 -10.19
C PRO A 18 5.90 -20.86 -9.56
N ARG A 19 4.70 -21.47 -9.43
CA ARG A 19 3.54 -20.80 -8.86
C ARG A 19 4.03 -20.19 -7.56
N ARG A 20 4.19 -18.86 -7.52
CA ARG A 20 4.55 -18.14 -6.31
C ARG A 20 3.63 -18.70 -5.25
N SER A 21 4.20 -19.35 -4.24
CA SER A 21 3.47 -19.91 -3.09
C SER A 21 2.31 -18.96 -2.80
N PRO A 22 1.05 -19.45 -2.71
CA PRO A 22 -0.12 -18.58 -2.60
C PRO A 22 0.25 -17.51 -1.59
N ARG A 23 0.35 -16.25 -2.06
CA ARG A 23 0.78 -15.16 -1.17
C ARG A 23 -0.13 -15.31 0.03
N ARG A 24 0.44 -15.50 1.22
CA ARG A 24 -0.35 -15.46 2.46
C ARG A 24 -1.31 -14.28 2.29
N PHE A 25 -2.60 -14.50 2.52
CA PHE A 25 -3.57 -13.40 2.60
C PHE A 25 -3.08 -12.48 3.71
N GLY A 26 -2.26 -11.51 3.33
CA GLY A 26 -1.47 -10.69 4.23
C GLY A 26 -1.84 -9.25 3.94
N LYS A 27 -2.10 -8.50 5.01
CA LYS A 27 -2.30 -7.06 4.92
C LYS A 27 -0.99 -6.43 4.39
N THR A 28 -1.11 -5.51 3.44
CA THR A 28 0.02 -4.70 2.95
C THR A 28 -0.01 -3.34 3.62
N LEU A 29 1.10 -2.92 4.22
CA LEU A 29 1.28 -1.59 4.79
C LEU A 29 2.13 -0.73 3.85
N LEU A 30 1.59 0.41 3.43
CA LEU A 30 2.28 1.41 2.62
C LEU A 30 2.62 2.62 3.49
N LEU A 31 3.91 2.86 3.74
CA LEU A 31 4.39 4.01 4.50
C LEU A 31 4.78 5.16 3.56
N LEU A 32 3.96 6.21 3.52
CA LEU A 32 4.22 7.40 2.73
C LEU A 32 5.09 8.39 3.53
N ARG A 33 6.29 8.73 3.02
CA ARG A 33 7.19 9.73 3.61
C ARG A 33 7.51 10.85 2.62
N GLY A 34 7.84 12.04 3.13
CA GLY A 34 8.18 13.20 2.30
C GLY A 34 7.90 14.53 3.01
N LEU A 35 8.44 15.63 2.48
CA LEU A 35 8.26 16.99 3.02
C LEU A 35 6.76 17.39 3.12
N PRO A 36 6.41 18.35 4.00
CA PRO A 36 5.09 18.99 3.95
C PRO A 36 4.78 19.49 2.53
N GLY A 37 3.55 19.31 2.06
CA GLY A 37 3.15 19.71 0.69
C GLY A 37 3.56 18.74 -0.44
N SER A 38 4.35 17.69 -0.18
CA SER A 38 4.80 16.74 -1.22
C SER A 38 3.70 15.82 -1.79
N GLY A 39 2.44 16.03 -1.44
CA GLY A 39 1.31 15.25 -1.99
C GLY A 39 1.04 13.89 -1.33
N LYS A 40 1.58 13.59 -0.15
CA LYS A 40 1.34 12.31 0.56
C LYS A 40 -0.15 11.97 0.71
N SER A 41 -0.94 12.93 1.25
CA SER A 41 -2.37 12.74 1.44
C SER A 41 -3.13 12.66 0.11
N THR A 42 -2.62 13.30 -0.95
CA THR A 42 -3.15 13.17 -2.31
C THR A 42 -2.97 11.75 -2.82
N LEU A 43 -1.75 11.21 -2.73
CA LEU A 43 -1.45 9.84 -3.13
C LEU A 43 -2.22 8.80 -2.30
N ALA A 44 -2.36 9.01 -0.99
CA ALA A 44 -3.16 8.13 -0.14
C ALA A 44 -4.63 8.06 -0.58
N ARG A 45 -5.23 9.20 -0.95
CA ARG A 45 -6.61 9.23 -1.47
C ARG A 45 -6.74 8.55 -2.82
N GLN A 46 -5.78 8.76 -3.73
CA GLN A 46 -5.74 8.05 -5.02
C GLN A 46 -5.67 6.53 -4.82
N LEU A 47 -4.78 6.05 -3.96
CA LEU A 47 -4.68 4.64 -3.61
C LEU A 47 -5.98 4.08 -2.99
N LYS A 48 -6.69 4.88 -2.18
CA LYS A 48 -7.99 4.49 -1.64
C LYS A 48 -9.07 4.38 -2.72
N CYS A 49 -9.03 5.21 -3.75
CA CYS A 49 -9.92 5.10 -4.91
C CYS A 49 -9.63 3.83 -5.72
N ASP A 50 -8.34 3.53 -5.96
CA ASP A 50 -7.91 2.34 -6.72
C ASP A 50 -8.13 1.04 -5.94
N TYR A 51 -8.01 1.10 -4.61
CA TYR A 51 -8.18 -0.02 -3.69
C TYR A 51 -9.24 0.32 -2.63
N PRO A 52 -10.54 0.13 -2.91
CA PRO A 52 -11.62 0.52 -1.99
C PRO A 52 -11.55 -0.13 -0.60
N SER A 53 -10.93 -1.31 -0.48
CA SER A 53 -10.71 -2.00 0.80
C SER A 53 -9.53 -1.46 1.62
N ALA A 54 -8.67 -0.63 1.03
CA ALA A 54 -7.53 -0.03 1.74
C ALA A 54 -8.02 0.93 2.83
N VAL A 55 -7.23 1.14 3.88
CA VAL A 55 -7.54 2.13 4.92
C VAL A 55 -6.44 3.19 4.92
N VAL A 56 -6.83 4.46 4.85
CA VAL A 56 -5.89 5.57 5.03
C VAL A 56 -5.73 5.80 6.53
N LEU A 57 -4.50 5.66 7.02
CA LEU A 57 -4.15 5.88 8.43
C LEU A 57 -3.31 7.15 8.54
N SER A 58 -3.91 8.20 9.07
CA SER A 58 -3.29 9.52 9.24
C SER A 58 -3.68 10.07 10.61
N THR A 59 -2.69 10.31 11.46
CA THR A 59 -2.93 10.91 12.79
C THR A 59 -3.46 12.34 12.66
N ASP A 60 -3.06 13.07 11.60
CA ASP A 60 -3.48 14.44 11.34
C ASP A 60 -5.01 14.57 11.13
N ASP A 61 -5.67 13.47 10.73
CA ASP A 61 -7.13 13.43 10.56
C ASP A 61 -7.85 13.67 11.89
N PHE A 62 -7.26 13.28 13.02
CA PHE A 62 -7.84 13.47 14.36
C PHE A 62 -7.97 14.95 14.73
N PHE A 63 -7.01 15.75 14.27
CA PHE A 63 -6.91 17.19 14.53
C PHE A 63 -7.64 18.04 13.48
N SER A 64 -8.17 17.42 12.43
CA SER A 64 -8.89 18.11 11.36
C SER A 64 -10.39 18.13 11.64
N ARG A 65 -10.95 19.30 11.97
CA ARG A 65 -12.39 19.49 12.24
C ARG A 65 -12.97 20.51 11.27
N ASN A 66 -14.02 20.12 10.53
CA ASN A 66 -14.71 20.98 9.56
C ASN A 66 -13.75 21.66 8.55
N GLY A 67 -12.69 20.95 8.13
CA GLY A 67 -11.68 21.47 7.21
C GLY A 67 -10.61 22.37 7.84
N VAL A 68 -10.69 22.65 9.15
CA VAL A 68 -9.68 23.40 9.89
C VAL A 68 -8.82 22.45 10.70
N TYR A 69 -7.50 22.57 10.56
CA TYR A 69 -6.54 21.82 11.33
C TYR A 69 -6.25 22.54 12.65
N VAL A 70 -6.53 21.88 13.78
CA VAL A 70 -6.31 22.40 15.13
C VAL A 70 -5.51 21.36 15.92
N PHE A 71 -4.20 21.54 15.95
CA PHE A 71 -3.31 20.67 16.71
C PHE A 71 -3.36 21.01 18.20
N ASP A 72 -3.49 19.98 19.02
CA ASP A 72 -3.39 20.06 20.47
C ASP A 72 -2.49 18.91 20.96
N PRO A 73 -1.30 19.21 21.51
CA PRO A 73 -0.36 18.19 21.95
C PRO A 73 -0.91 17.30 23.08
N ASP A 74 -1.85 17.80 23.88
CA ASP A 74 -2.43 17.04 24.99
C ASP A 74 -3.25 15.83 24.49
N PHE A 75 -3.73 15.90 23.25
CA PHE A 75 -4.48 14.81 22.59
C PHE A 75 -3.62 13.95 21.66
N LEU A 76 -2.30 14.14 21.60
CA LEU A 76 -1.44 13.40 20.68
C LEU A 76 -1.47 11.88 20.95
N GLU A 77 -1.45 11.49 22.22
CA GLU A 77 -1.53 10.08 22.60
C GLU A 77 -2.87 9.45 22.17
N ASP A 78 -3.97 10.17 22.39
CA ASP A 78 -5.31 9.72 21.98
C ASP A 78 -5.45 9.65 20.47
N ALA A 79 -4.88 10.60 19.73
CA ALA A 79 -4.85 10.60 18.28
C ALA A 79 -4.11 9.36 17.74
N HIS A 80 -2.99 8.98 18.36
CA HIS A 80 -2.27 7.75 18.02
C HIS A 80 -3.09 6.50 18.33
N LYS A 81 -3.70 6.39 19.52
CA LYS A 81 -4.56 5.25 19.90
C LYS A 81 -5.77 5.14 18.97
N TRP A 82 -6.39 6.26 18.62
CA TRP A 82 -7.50 6.32 17.67
C TRP A 82 -7.08 5.80 16.28
N ASN A 83 -5.93 6.24 15.78
CA ASN A 83 -5.47 5.83 14.45
C ASN A 83 -5.05 4.34 14.42
N GLN A 84 -4.47 3.81 15.51
CA GLN A 84 -4.14 2.39 15.63
C GLN A 84 -5.39 1.49 15.57
N LYS A 85 -6.46 1.85 16.30
CA LYS A 85 -7.74 1.12 16.28
C LYS A 85 -8.39 1.03 14.89
N ARG A 86 -8.03 1.91 13.95
CA ARG A 86 -8.53 1.87 12.56
C ARG A 86 -7.79 0.86 11.67
N GLY A 87 -6.59 0.42 12.08
CA GLY A 87 -5.74 -0.51 11.32
C GLY A 87 -5.86 -1.97 11.73
N ASP A 88 -6.43 -2.23 12.92
CA ASP A 88 -6.74 -3.56 13.45
C ASP A 88 -7.83 -4.25 12.62
#